data_AF-A0AA88Q9H7-F1
#
_entry.id   AF-A0AA88Q9H7-F1
#
_cell.length_a   1.000
_cell.length_b   1.000
_cell.length_c   1.000
_cell.angle_alpha   90.00
_cell.angle_beta   90.00
_cell.angle_gamma   90.00
#
_symmetry.space_group_name_H-M   'P 1'
#
loop_
_entity.id
_entity.type
_entity.pdbx_description
1 polymer ?
#
loop_
_entity_poly.entity_id
_entity_poly.type
_entity_poly.pdbx_seq_one_letter_code
_entity_poly.pdbx_strand_id
1 'polypeptide(L)'
;MMDDLVTMHMEFRQFYGPEESGLLQWMKWEELEMLPLAFRERILGKDGSELGGWMPLYSAADVKSCMQRVQVLKYAEEACNNGSITIKAFSSGLEIGSCNWTISSPKANIGHISSSIFQSETAMDFNYHALQGCDGIIYSDNSARNILGNMEDENCHFASVNNDLSIKSDIDKSWEVIGEALLNADEQSEEMEKLAFISSCAVDSVEAGGSVLVPIGRLGIVLQLLEQLSLSLKSSNLKVPIYVISTVAEELMAFTNIIPEWLCKLRQEKLYSGEPLFAHVELTREKRLHTFPAVHSLELLKIWQEPCIVFCPHWSLRLGPVVHLLRRWCRDQNSLLVMEEGVDAELALLPFKPMAMKALQCSFLSGIKLQKVQPLLKILQPDFVVVITFDLTNLHSYPPSNAYTNIISFCISCCFFVFHCKQFPEYLRRHIGPPNSSSSFLGYSENQTLRMPNRKELPELYISMDLATQLSWTKLDHKDTSIARLKGELVMEHGKHLLLPGNEQAISSNPRPLLHWGAMDLESLLAALQKMGIKGSVEQGMSDAGSEIASVLHIIEPSKALIEVKATTTVISTSDASLASLISEAVNTILNSI
;
A
#
# COMPACT_ATOMS: atom_id res chain seq x y z
N MET A 1 10.58 -8.81 -16.96
CA MET A 1 9.15 -8.69 -17.30
C MET A 1 8.85 -7.57 -18.27
N MET A 2 9.09 -6.29 -17.95
CA MET A 2 8.87 -5.21 -18.95
C MET A 2 9.74 -5.41 -20.20
N ASP A 3 10.96 -5.91 -20.06
CA ASP A 3 11.81 -6.26 -21.20
C ASP A 3 11.21 -7.38 -22.07
N ASP A 4 10.59 -8.39 -21.47
CA ASP A 4 9.85 -9.42 -22.23
C ASP A 4 8.67 -8.78 -22.98
N LEU A 5 7.87 -7.94 -22.32
CA LEU A 5 6.71 -7.29 -22.94
C LEU A 5 7.12 -6.43 -24.13
N VAL A 6 8.12 -5.57 -23.94
CA VAL A 6 8.64 -4.69 -25.00
C VAL A 6 9.27 -5.52 -26.12
N THR A 7 10.04 -6.57 -25.81
CA THR A 7 10.66 -7.42 -26.82
C THR A 7 9.63 -8.17 -27.65
N MET A 8 8.61 -8.75 -27.03
CA MET A 8 7.55 -9.46 -27.74
C MET A 8 6.70 -8.51 -28.60
N HIS A 9 6.49 -7.27 -28.14
CA HIS A 9 5.85 -6.25 -28.95
C HIS A 9 6.73 -5.82 -30.14
N MET A 10 8.05 -5.68 -29.93
CA MET A 10 9.00 -5.39 -31.02
C MET A 10 9.00 -6.52 -32.05
N GLU A 11 9.03 -7.79 -31.63
CA GLU A 11 8.92 -8.95 -32.53
C GLU A 11 7.63 -8.87 -33.35
N PHE A 12 6.50 -8.60 -32.70
CA PHE A 12 5.21 -8.42 -33.37
C PHE A 12 5.27 -7.32 -34.44
N ARG A 13 5.84 -6.15 -34.12
CA ARG A 13 6.02 -5.05 -35.07
C ARG A 13 6.95 -5.40 -36.23
N GLN A 14 7.97 -6.23 -36.01
CA GLN A 14 8.86 -6.67 -37.08
C GLN A 14 8.14 -7.56 -38.09
N PHE A 15 7.28 -8.48 -37.63
CA PHE A 15 6.55 -9.40 -38.50
C PHE A 15 5.34 -8.77 -39.20
N TYR A 16 4.62 -7.89 -38.49
CA TYR A 16 3.37 -7.31 -38.99
C TYR A 16 3.53 -5.86 -39.49
N GLY A 17 4.75 -5.31 -39.42
CA GLY A 17 5.09 -3.95 -39.86
C GLY A 17 4.95 -2.90 -38.74
N PRO A 18 5.62 -1.75 -38.87
CA PRO A 18 5.34 -0.62 -38.00
C PRO A 18 3.89 -0.19 -38.20
N GLU A 19 3.15 -0.01 -37.11
CA GLU A 19 1.94 0.82 -37.16
C GLU A 19 2.37 2.15 -37.77
N GLU A 20 1.82 2.50 -38.93
CA GLU A 20 2.04 3.83 -39.52
C GLU A 20 1.81 4.86 -38.41
N SER A 21 2.67 5.87 -38.31
CA SER A 21 2.72 6.85 -37.23
C SER A 21 1.49 7.78 -37.11
N GLY A 22 0.32 7.35 -37.58
CA GLY A 22 -0.99 7.92 -37.32
C GLY A 22 -1.84 7.01 -36.42
N LEU A 23 -3.05 7.45 -36.09
CA LEU A 23 -4.10 6.55 -35.59
C LEU A 23 -4.15 5.33 -36.51
N LEU A 24 -3.92 4.15 -35.93
CA LEU A 24 -4.06 2.84 -36.57
C LEU A 24 -5.23 2.86 -37.55
N GLN A 25 -5.04 2.46 -38.81
CA GLN A 25 -6.12 2.52 -39.82
C GLN A 25 -7.38 1.77 -39.33
N TRP A 26 -7.22 0.68 -38.56
CA TRP A 26 -8.31 -0.06 -37.91
C TRP A 26 -8.98 0.65 -36.72
N MET A 27 -8.35 1.67 -36.15
CA MET A 27 -8.94 2.55 -35.13
C MET A 27 -9.75 3.70 -35.75
N LYS A 28 -9.91 3.74 -37.09
CA LYS A 28 -10.95 4.56 -37.70
C LYS A 28 -12.30 4.09 -37.19
N TRP A 29 -13.17 5.04 -36.83
CA TRP A 29 -14.53 4.74 -36.36
C TRP A 29 -15.26 3.77 -37.28
N GLU A 30 -15.11 3.93 -38.59
CA GLU A 30 -15.68 3.08 -39.65
C GLU A 30 -15.26 1.60 -39.53
N GLU A 31 -14.00 1.32 -39.17
CA GLU A 31 -13.49 -0.06 -39.02
C GLU A 31 -13.89 -0.64 -37.65
N LEU A 32 -13.97 0.20 -36.62
CA LEU A 32 -14.43 -0.17 -35.28
C LEU A 32 -15.93 -0.50 -35.24
N GLU A 33 -16.75 0.15 -36.08
CA GLU A 33 -18.18 -0.18 -36.20
C GLU A 33 -18.42 -1.56 -36.81
N MET A 34 -17.47 -2.05 -37.62
CA MET A 34 -17.53 -3.34 -38.29
C MET A 34 -17.12 -4.51 -37.37
N LEU A 35 -16.57 -4.23 -36.20
CA LEU A 35 -16.23 -5.26 -35.22
C LEU A 35 -17.52 -5.86 -34.61
N PRO A 36 -17.52 -7.16 -34.28
CA PRO A 36 -18.63 -7.76 -33.54
C PRO A 36 -18.90 -7.00 -32.24
N LEU A 37 -20.17 -6.88 -31.85
CA LEU A 37 -20.64 -6.07 -30.71
C LEU A 37 -19.78 -6.29 -29.45
N ALA A 38 -19.50 -7.56 -29.12
CA ALA A 38 -18.67 -7.95 -27.98
C ALA A 38 -17.22 -7.44 -28.02
N PHE A 39 -16.63 -7.26 -29.21
CA PHE A 39 -15.30 -6.64 -29.36
C PHE A 39 -15.40 -5.12 -29.32
N ARG A 40 -16.43 -4.55 -29.96
CA ARG A 40 -16.67 -3.11 -29.99
C ARG A 40 -16.87 -2.55 -28.58
N GLU A 41 -17.70 -3.19 -27.76
CA GLU A 41 -17.94 -2.77 -26.36
C GLU A 41 -16.70 -2.94 -25.49
N ARG A 42 -15.81 -3.89 -25.82
CA ARG A 42 -14.55 -4.11 -25.10
C ARG A 42 -13.44 -3.13 -25.48
N ILE A 43 -13.48 -2.56 -26.69
CA ILE A 43 -12.49 -1.58 -27.18
C ILE A 43 -12.93 -0.15 -26.88
N LEU A 44 -14.21 0.15 -27.05
CA LEU A 44 -14.76 1.51 -26.95
C LEU A 44 -15.34 1.82 -25.56
N GLY A 45 -15.62 0.79 -24.75
CA GLY A 45 -16.49 0.88 -23.58
C GLY A 45 -17.97 1.05 -23.98
N LYS A 46 -18.90 0.94 -23.02
CA LYS A 46 -20.36 1.08 -23.26
C LYS A 46 -20.75 2.41 -23.91
N ASP A 47 -20.00 3.49 -23.63
CA ASP A 47 -20.32 4.85 -24.06
C ASP A 47 -19.34 5.41 -25.11
N GLY A 48 -18.42 4.59 -25.65
CA GLY A 48 -17.43 5.05 -26.62
C GLY A 48 -16.29 5.92 -26.06
N SER A 49 -16.25 6.12 -24.75
CA SER A 49 -15.33 7.04 -24.07
C SER A 49 -13.93 6.47 -23.78
N GLU A 50 -13.75 5.15 -23.87
CA GLU A 50 -12.50 4.48 -23.45
C GLU A 50 -11.40 4.49 -24.52
N LEU A 51 -11.75 4.74 -25.79
CA LEU A 51 -10.79 4.91 -26.90
C LEU A 51 -9.75 6.01 -26.63
N GLY A 52 -10.17 7.11 -25.99
CA GLY A 52 -9.29 8.24 -25.68
C GLY A 52 -8.23 7.93 -24.61
N GLY A 53 -8.32 6.77 -23.94
CA GLY A 53 -7.37 6.33 -22.92
C GLY A 53 -6.28 5.37 -23.41
N TRP A 54 -6.30 4.96 -24.69
CA TRP A 54 -5.28 4.07 -25.23
C TRP A 54 -3.96 4.81 -25.42
N MET A 55 -2.90 4.26 -24.84
CA MET A 55 -1.55 4.81 -24.93
C MET A 55 -0.64 3.84 -25.69
N PRO A 56 0.31 4.35 -26.49
CA PRO A 56 1.31 3.49 -27.11
C PRO A 56 2.11 2.74 -26.04
N LEU A 57 2.55 1.53 -26.35
CA LEU A 57 3.40 0.77 -25.46
C LEU A 57 4.76 1.48 -25.27
N TYR A 58 5.31 1.38 -24.06
CA TYR A 58 6.64 1.88 -23.73
C TYR A 58 7.72 1.28 -24.65
N SER A 59 8.73 2.08 -24.98
CA SER A 59 9.94 1.59 -25.64
C SER A 59 10.96 1.04 -24.63
N ALA A 60 11.94 0.27 -25.12
CA ALA A 60 13.05 -0.19 -24.28
C ALA A 60 13.84 0.98 -23.66
N ALA A 61 13.91 2.11 -24.37
CA ALA A 61 14.53 3.33 -23.85
C ALA A 61 13.71 3.95 -22.71
N ASP A 62 12.39 3.94 -22.80
CA ASP A 62 11.50 4.43 -21.75
C ASP A 62 11.62 3.58 -20.49
N VAL A 63 11.61 2.24 -20.64
CA VAL A 63 11.81 1.30 -19.54
C VAL A 63 13.17 1.55 -18.87
N LYS A 64 14.25 1.62 -19.65
CA LYS A 64 15.60 1.88 -19.13
C LYS A 64 15.69 3.24 -18.41
N SER A 65 15.16 4.30 -19.01
CA SER A 65 15.18 5.64 -18.42
C SER A 65 14.35 5.72 -17.14
N CYS A 66 13.26 4.96 -17.05
CA CYS A 66 12.44 4.87 -15.85
C CYS A 66 13.20 4.15 -14.72
N MET A 67 13.78 2.98 -15.02
CA MET A 67 14.51 2.18 -14.04
C MET A 67 15.74 2.90 -13.46
N GLN A 68 16.38 3.80 -14.21
CA GLN A 68 17.47 4.64 -13.71
C GLN A 68 17.07 5.63 -12.62
N ARG A 69 15.77 5.92 -12.47
CA ARG A 69 15.22 6.86 -11.47
C ARG A 69 14.68 6.16 -10.24
N VAL A 70 14.56 4.82 -10.28
CA VAL A 70 14.05 4.01 -9.18
C VAL A 70 15.12 3.94 -8.08
N GLN A 71 14.69 4.18 -6.84
CA GLN A 71 15.51 3.97 -5.66
C GLN A 71 15.11 2.66 -5.01
N VAL A 72 16.10 1.87 -4.60
CA VAL A 72 15.87 0.58 -3.94
C VAL A 72 15.67 0.83 -2.45
N LEU A 73 14.62 0.21 -1.88
CA LEU A 73 14.34 0.24 -0.45
C LEU A 73 14.20 -1.21 0.05
N LYS A 74 14.89 -1.55 1.14
CA LYS A 74 14.75 -2.87 1.77
C LYS A 74 13.51 -2.92 2.66
N TYR A 75 13.07 -4.13 2.98
CA TYR A 75 12.00 -4.30 3.95
C TYR A 75 12.37 -3.70 5.31
N ALA A 76 11.40 -3.02 5.92
CA ALA A 76 11.50 -2.26 7.16
C ALA A 76 12.50 -1.08 7.15
N GLU A 77 13.19 -0.82 6.04
CA GLU A 77 14.03 0.36 5.88
C GLU A 77 13.15 1.62 5.81
N GLU A 78 13.59 2.69 6.47
CA GLU A 78 12.92 3.98 6.44
C GLU A 78 13.47 4.83 5.31
N ALA A 79 12.61 5.17 4.34
CA ALA A 79 12.90 6.25 3.39
C ALA A 79 12.11 7.50 3.79
N CYS A 80 12.81 8.65 3.84
CA CYS A 80 12.19 9.93 4.12
C CYS A 80 12.12 10.78 2.85
N ASN A 81 10.91 11.22 2.50
CA ASN A 81 10.70 12.17 1.41
C ASN A 81 10.54 13.59 1.99
N ASN A 82 11.46 14.49 1.63
CA ASN A 82 11.45 15.90 2.03
C ASN A 82 11.32 16.16 3.54
N GLY A 83 11.84 15.26 4.39
CA GLY A 83 11.75 15.36 5.85
C GLY A 83 10.35 15.12 6.45
N SER A 84 9.31 15.09 5.62
CA SER A 84 7.90 15.21 6.03
C SER A 84 7.13 13.90 6.07
N ILE A 85 7.53 12.95 5.23
CA ILE A 85 6.85 11.67 5.07
C ILE A 85 7.90 10.58 5.19
N THR A 86 7.61 9.61 6.04
CA THR A 86 8.43 8.40 6.19
C THR A 86 7.66 7.24 5.58
N ILE A 87 8.30 6.51 4.68
CA ILE A 87 7.74 5.32 4.04
C ILE A 87 8.54 4.09 4.42
N LYS A 88 7.84 2.97 4.63
CA LYS A 88 8.47 1.65 4.83
C LYS A 88 7.73 0.59 4.03
N ALA A 89 8.47 -0.36 3.48
CA ALA A 89 7.93 -1.53 2.80
C ALA A 89 7.99 -2.76 3.73
N PHE A 90 6.96 -3.60 3.69
CA PHE A 90 6.89 -4.87 4.40
C PHE A 90 6.39 -5.95 3.45
N SER A 91 6.82 -7.19 3.62
CA SER A 91 6.40 -8.28 2.73
C SER A 91 4.87 -8.44 2.70
N SER A 92 4.31 -8.65 1.50
CA SER A 92 2.90 -9.02 1.32
C SER A 92 2.67 -10.54 1.21
N GLY A 93 3.73 -11.34 1.20
CA GLY A 93 3.64 -12.81 1.06
C GLY A 93 3.41 -13.33 -0.36
N LEU A 94 2.88 -12.51 -1.27
CA LEU A 94 2.40 -12.98 -2.57
C LEU A 94 3.50 -13.46 -3.52
N GLU A 95 4.53 -12.64 -3.74
CA GLU A 95 5.65 -12.91 -4.63
C GLU A 95 6.96 -12.39 -4.03
N ILE A 96 8.09 -12.86 -4.54
CA ILE A 96 9.41 -12.40 -4.08
C ILE A 96 9.53 -10.89 -4.38
N GLY A 97 9.64 -10.08 -3.33
CA GLY A 97 9.73 -8.63 -3.42
C GLY A 97 8.39 -7.89 -3.38
N SER A 98 7.24 -8.59 -3.37
CA SER A 98 5.94 -7.93 -3.23
C SER A 98 5.77 -7.33 -1.84
N CYS A 99 5.13 -6.16 -1.74
CA CYS A 99 5.11 -5.41 -0.50
C CYS A 99 3.85 -4.62 -0.21
N ASN A 100 3.57 -4.49 1.08
CA ASN A 100 2.63 -3.54 1.67
C ASN A 100 3.41 -2.37 2.25
N TRP A 101 2.81 -1.18 2.23
CA TRP A 101 3.50 0.05 2.58
C TRP A 101 2.91 0.67 3.84
N THR A 102 3.76 1.22 4.71
CA THR A 102 3.33 2.19 5.70
C THR A 102 3.83 3.56 5.30
N ILE A 103 2.95 4.55 5.40
CA ILE A 103 3.20 5.94 5.05
C ILE A 103 2.87 6.77 6.29
N SER A 104 3.92 7.22 6.97
CA SER A 104 3.83 8.00 8.19
C SER A 104 4.05 9.48 7.91
N SER A 105 3.15 10.31 8.43
CA SER A 105 3.25 11.76 8.44
C SER A 105 3.03 12.28 9.86
N PRO A 106 3.36 13.56 10.16
CA PRO A 106 3.10 14.14 11.48
C PRO A 106 1.63 14.05 11.92
N LYS A 107 0.70 14.01 10.95
CA LYS A 107 -0.75 14.05 11.21
C LYS A 107 -1.41 12.67 11.22
N ALA A 108 -0.91 11.74 10.40
CA ALA A 108 -1.52 10.43 10.24
C ALA A 108 -0.53 9.39 9.70
N ASN A 109 -0.78 8.14 10.05
CA ASN A 109 -0.15 6.93 9.55
C ASN A 109 -1.15 6.17 8.67
N ILE A 110 -0.76 5.88 7.44
CA ILE A 110 -1.58 5.16 6.47
C ILE A 110 -0.89 3.87 6.09
N GLY A 111 -1.59 2.74 6.24
CA GLY A 111 -1.16 1.45 5.70
C GLY A 111 -1.77 1.20 4.33
N HIS A 112 -1.00 0.69 3.38
CA HIS A 112 -1.47 0.24 2.08
C HIS A 112 -1.33 -1.27 1.97
N ILE A 113 -2.46 -1.96 1.81
CA ILE A 113 -2.55 -3.39 1.59
C ILE A 113 -2.81 -3.63 0.10
N SER A 114 -1.79 -4.19 -0.55
CA SER A 114 -1.86 -4.77 -1.89
C SER A 114 -2.32 -6.24 -1.83
N SER A 115 -2.40 -6.90 -2.98
CA SER A 115 -2.62 -8.35 -3.04
C SER A 115 -1.63 -9.09 -2.14
N SER A 116 -2.15 -9.78 -1.13
CA SER A 116 -1.35 -10.39 -0.06
C SER A 116 -1.80 -11.81 0.27
N ILE A 117 -0.87 -12.67 0.67
CA ILE A 117 -1.18 -14.00 1.22
C ILE A 117 -0.48 -14.16 2.55
N PHE A 118 -1.14 -14.78 3.54
CA PHE A 118 -0.60 -14.82 4.91
C PHE A 118 0.64 -15.70 5.03
N GLN A 119 0.64 -16.85 4.38
CA GLN A 119 1.74 -17.80 4.38
C GLN A 119 2.16 -18.10 2.94
N SER A 120 3.46 -18.18 2.70
CA SER A 120 4.02 -18.39 1.37
C SER A 120 5.06 -19.50 1.36
N GLU A 121 5.04 -20.34 0.32
CA GLU A 121 6.01 -21.43 0.11
C GLU A 121 7.29 -20.95 -0.60
N THR A 122 7.30 -19.68 -1.04
CA THR A 122 8.39 -19.10 -1.84
C THR A 122 8.90 -17.80 -1.24
N ALA A 123 8.03 -16.82 -1.07
CA ALA A 123 8.37 -15.48 -0.55
C ALA A 123 8.24 -15.40 0.97
N MET A 124 8.79 -14.35 1.57
CA MET A 124 8.57 -14.05 2.99
C MET A 124 7.09 -13.83 3.29
N ASP A 125 6.56 -14.42 4.38
CA ASP A 125 5.16 -14.28 4.79
C ASP A 125 4.68 -12.82 4.93
N PHE A 126 3.36 -12.61 4.84
CA PHE A 126 2.78 -11.28 5.02
C PHE A 126 2.99 -10.79 6.46
N ASN A 127 3.77 -9.72 6.61
CA ASN A 127 3.97 -9.04 7.88
C ASN A 127 2.84 -8.02 8.17
N TYR A 128 1.64 -8.52 8.48
CA TYR A 128 0.50 -7.67 8.81
C TYR A 128 0.66 -6.92 10.15
N HIS A 129 1.51 -7.42 11.06
CA HIS A 129 1.82 -6.74 12.33
C HIS A 129 2.45 -5.36 12.12
N ALA A 130 3.21 -5.18 11.03
CA ALA A 130 3.80 -3.90 10.67
C ALA A 130 2.76 -2.80 10.34
N LEU A 131 1.51 -3.18 10.08
CA LEU A 131 0.41 -2.27 9.77
C LEU A 131 -0.40 -1.87 11.03
N GLN A 132 -0.11 -2.47 12.20
CA GLN A 132 -0.76 -2.11 13.45
C GLN A 132 -0.43 -0.66 13.84
N GLY A 133 -1.41 0.08 14.32
CA GLY A 133 -1.26 1.50 14.67
C GLY A 133 -1.33 2.47 13.47
N CYS A 134 -1.68 1.98 12.27
CA CYS A 134 -2.09 2.86 11.19
C CYS A 134 -3.48 3.44 11.48
N ASP A 135 -3.61 4.77 11.36
CA ASP A 135 -4.89 5.47 11.50
C ASP A 135 -5.86 5.08 10.39
N GLY A 136 -5.33 4.85 9.17
CA GLY A 136 -6.11 4.45 8.01
C GLY A 136 -5.49 3.30 7.23
N ILE A 137 -6.33 2.46 6.63
CA ILE A 137 -5.88 1.41 5.71
C ILE A 137 -6.45 1.67 4.32
N ILE A 138 -5.59 1.72 3.32
CA ILE A 138 -5.95 1.64 1.91
C ILE A 138 -5.88 0.16 1.50
N TYR A 139 -7.02 -0.43 1.22
CA TYR A 139 -7.16 -1.83 0.82
C TYR A 139 -7.40 -1.90 -0.69
N SER A 140 -6.48 -2.52 -1.43
CA SER A 140 -6.50 -2.60 -2.90
C SER A 140 -6.55 -4.03 -3.46
N ASP A 141 -6.65 -5.04 -2.60
CA ASP A 141 -6.71 -6.45 -3.00
C ASP A 141 -8.08 -6.76 -3.64
N ASN A 142 -8.05 -7.29 -4.87
CA ASN A 142 -9.23 -7.59 -5.68
C ASN A 142 -9.51 -9.11 -5.80
N SER A 143 -8.76 -9.95 -5.10
CA SER A 143 -8.89 -11.42 -5.15
C SER A 143 -10.23 -11.93 -4.60
N ALA A 144 -10.93 -11.14 -3.79
CA ALA A 144 -12.21 -11.49 -3.16
C ALA A 144 -13.38 -11.78 -4.15
N ARG A 145 -13.20 -11.55 -5.46
CA ARG A 145 -14.20 -11.85 -6.50
C ARG A 145 -14.31 -13.33 -6.89
N ASN A 146 -13.25 -14.13 -6.72
CA ASN A 146 -13.20 -15.51 -7.25
C ASN A 146 -14.18 -16.49 -6.56
N ILE A 147 -14.92 -16.07 -5.54
CA ILE A 147 -15.87 -16.92 -4.81
C ILE A 147 -17.31 -16.78 -5.36
N LEU A 148 -17.65 -15.68 -6.06
CA LEU A 148 -19.03 -15.46 -6.49
C LEU A 148 -19.43 -16.29 -7.72
N GLY A 149 -18.46 -16.69 -8.56
CA GLY A 149 -18.73 -17.55 -9.72
C GLY A 149 -19.17 -18.98 -9.37
N ASN A 150 -18.88 -19.42 -8.13
CA ASN A 150 -19.20 -20.78 -7.67
C ASN A 150 -20.46 -20.84 -6.78
N MET A 151 -21.12 -19.70 -6.53
CA MET A 151 -22.23 -19.59 -5.56
C MET A 151 -23.61 -19.65 -6.22
N GLU A 152 -23.71 -19.87 -7.53
CA GLU A 152 -25.02 -20.07 -8.17
C GLU A 152 -25.59 -21.49 -7.98
N ASP A 153 -24.80 -22.46 -7.48
CA ASP A 153 -25.24 -23.87 -7.38
C ASP A 153 -25.18 -24.55 -6.00
N GLU A 154 -24.72 -23.89 -4.93
CA GLU A 154 -24.86 -24.46 -3.59
C GLU A 154 -25.45 -23.48 -2.59
N ASN A 155 -26.65 -23.84 -2.13
CA ASN A 155 -27.37 -23.21 -1.03
C ASN A 155 -26.60 -23.47 0.30
N CYS A 156 -25.43 -22.84 0.47
CA CYS A 156 -24.66 -22.93 1.69
C CYS A 156 -25.32 -22.03 2.75
N HIS A 157 -26.14 -22.65 3.60
CA HIS A 157 -26.53 -22.08 4.87
C HIS A 157 -25.27 -21.71 5.68
N PHE A 158 -24.89 -20.43 5.66
CA PHE A 158 -23.92 -19.88 6.60
C PHE A 158 -24.47 -20.06 8.00
N ALA A 159 -23.87 -20.97 8.76
CA ALA A 159 -24.09 -21.05 10.19
C ALA A 159 -23.60 -19.73 10.79
N SER A 160 -24.55 -18.90 11.20
CA SER A 160 -24.35 -17.81 12.16
C SER A 160 -23.54 -18.36 13.32
N VAL A 161 -22.25 -18.02 13.40
CA VAL A 161 -21.48 -18.20 14.63
C VAL A 161 -22.14 -17.28 15.65
N ASN A 162 -22.90 -17.90 16.54
CA ASN A 162 -23.71 -17.21 17.54
C ASN A 162 -22.87 -16.20 18.32
N ASN A 163 -23.39 -14.98 18.37
CA ASN A 163 -23.12 -13.99 19.40
C ASN A 163 -23.36 -14.63 20.77
N ASP A 164 -22.29 -14.94 21.50
CA ASP A 164 -22.27 -14.90 22.96
C ASP A 164 -20.82 -14.90 23.46
N LEU A 165 -20.20 -13.72 23.47
CA LEU A 165 -18.99 -13.48 24.26
C LEU A 165 -19.22 -12.22 25.09
N SER A 166 -19.94 -12.44 26.19
CA SER A 166 -19.87 -11.56 27.35
C SER A 166 -18.54 -11.81 28.09
N ILE A 167 -18.07 -10.76 28.76
CA ILE A 167 -17.06 -10.72 29.84
C ILE A 167 -15.68 -10.15 29.42
N LYS A 168 -15.39 -9.00 30.03
CA LYS A 168 -14.20 -8.13 29.93
C LYS A 168 -12.88 -8.76 30.42
N SER A 169 -12.71 -10.09 30.42
CA SER A 169 -11.52 -10.76 30.97
C SER A 169 -10.69 -11.62 29.99
N ASP A 170 -11.08 -11.76 28.72
CA ASP A 170 -10.43 -12.69 27.77
C ASP A 170 -9.87 -12.02 26.49
N ILE A 171 -9.31 -10.81 26.60
CA ILE A 171 -8.81 -10.05 25.41
C ILE A 171 -7.59 -10.73 24.78
N ASP A 172 -6.65 -11.27 25.57
CA ASP A 172 -5.43 -11.89 25.02
C ASP A 172 -5.69 -13.23 24.30
N LYS A 173 -6.58 -14.06 24.84
CA LYS A 173 -6.99 -15.32 24.16
C LYS A 173 -7.74 -15.05 22.86
N SER A 174 -8.45 -13.93 22.78
CA SER A 174 -9.17 -13.54 21.57
C SER A 174 -8.23 -13.23 20.39
N TRP A 175 -7.03 -12.70 20.64
CA TRP A 175 -6.10 -12.35 19.55
C TRP A 175 -5.30 -13.54 19.03
N GLU A 176 -4.95 -14.50 19.89
CA GLU A 176 -4.34 -15.77 19.47
C GLU A 176 -5.29 -16.55 18.55
N VAL A 177 -6.57 -16.69 18.93
CA VAL A 177 -7.58 -17.39 18.13
C VAL A 177 -7.85 -16.70 16.78
N ILE A 178 -7.85 -15.36 16.73
CA ILE A 178 -8.00 -14.62 15.47
C ILE A 178 -6.73 -14.73 14.61
N GLY A 179 -5.55 -14.74 15.23
CA GLY A 179 -4.28 -14.98 14.55
C GLY A 179 -4.21 -16.37 13.91
N GLU A 180 -4.65 -17.41 14.62
CA GLU A 180 -4.77 -18.77 14.07
C GLU A 180 -5.70 -18.79 12.85
N ALA A 181 -6.86 -18.13 12.91
CA ALA A 181 -7.80 -18.07 11.79
C ALA A 181 -7.22 -17.42 10.51
N LEU A 182 -6.24 -16.51 10.64
CA LEU A 182 -5.53 -15.94 9.50
C LEU A 182 -4.50 -16.90 8.91
N LEU A 183 -3.88 -17.72 9.75
CA LEU A 183 -2.77 -18.63 9.45
C LEU A 183 -3.23 -20.07 9.13
N ASN A 184 -4.52 -20.29 8.87
CA ASN A 184 -5.04 -21.62 8.52
C ASN A 184 -4.28 -22.24 7.34
N ALA A 185 -3.65 -23.39 7.60
CA ALA A 185 -2.81 -24.13 6.65
C ALA A 185 -3.59 -24.76 5.47
N ASP A 186 -4.92 -24.80 5.55
CA ASP A 186 -5.78 -25.40 4.52
C ASP A 186 -5.55 -24.80 3.13
N GLU A 187 -5.28 -23.48 3.05
CA GLU A 187 -5.03 -22.79 1.77
C GLU A 187 -3.73 -23.24 1.11
N GLN A 188 -2.69 -23.54 1.91
CA GLN A 188 -1.41 -24.02 1.38
C GLN A 188 -1.53 -25.47 0.89
N SER A 189 -2.26 -26.31 1.62
CA SER A 189 -2.53 -27.69 1.20
C SER A 189 -3.32 -27.72 -0.11
N GLU A 190 -4.37 -26.89 -0.23
CA GLU A 190 -5.17 -26.75 -1.45
C GLU A 190 -4.29 -26.32 -2.65
N GLU A 191 -3.40 -25.35 -2.44
CA GLU A 191 -2.50 -24.88 -3.49
C GLU A 191 -1.49 -25.96 -3.93
N MET A 192 -0.95 -26.72 -2.96
CA MET A 192 -0.05 -27.83 -3.23
C MET A 192 -0.74 -28.96 -4.01
N GLU A 193 -2.00 -29.28 -3.68
CA GLU A 193 -2.82 -30.25 -4.41
C GLU A 193 -3.06 -29.83 -5.86
N LYS A 194 -3.33 -28.53 -6.11
CA LYS A 194 -3.45 -27.99 -7.48
C LYS A 194 -2.15 -28.15 -8.27
N LEU A 195 -1.01 -27.83 -7.67
CA LEU A 195 0.30 -27.97 -8.31
C LEU A 195 0.62 -29.45 -8.61
N ALA A 196 0.32 -30.35 -7.67
CA ALA A 196 0.48 -31.79 -7.87
C ALA A 196 -0.44 -32.32 -8.99
N PHE A 197 -1.68 -31.84 -9.06
CA PHE A 197 -2.62 -32.19 -10.13
C PHE A 197 -2.11 -31.74 -11.51
N ILE A 198 -1.63 -30.50 -11.63
CA ILE A 198 -1.03 -29.99 -12.87
C ILE A 198 0.17 -30.86 -13.27
N SER A 199 1.04 -31.20 -12.30
CA SER A 199 2.20 -32.05 -12.53
C SER A 199 1.79 -33.44 -13.04
N SER A 200 0.74 -34.04 -12.47
CA SER A 200 0.18 -35.31 -12.95
C SER A 200 -0.30 -35.20 -14.40
N CYS A 201 -1.10 -34.18 -14.72
CA CYS A 201 -1.58 -33.98 -16.09
C CYS A 201 -0.43 -33.75 -17.09
N ALA A 202 0.63 -33.04 -16.67
CA ALA A 202 1.81 -32.83 -17.49
C ALA A 202 2.56 -34.13 -17.76
N VAL A 203 2.71 -34.99 -16.74
CA VAL A 203 3.29 -36.34 -16.90
C VAL A 203 2.47 -37.18 -17.87
N ASP A 204 1.15 -37.25 -17.69
CA ASP A 204 0.26 -38.01 -18.58
C ASP A 204 0.35 -37.55 -20.04
N SER A 205 0.41 -36.22 -20.26
CA SER A 205 0.59 -35.61 -21.57
C SER A 205 1.89 -36.04 -22.24
N VAL A 206 2.99 -36.01 -21.48
CA VAL A 206 4.33 -36.38 -21.93
C VAL A 206 4.46 -37.89 -22.18
N GLU A 207 3.87 -38.74 -21.34
CA GLU A 207 3.83 -40.19 -21.54
C GLU A 207 3.06 -40.58 -22.82
N ALA A 208 2.00 -39.84 -23.13
CA ALA A 208 1.27 -39.98 -24.38
C ALA A 208 2.04 -39.43 -25.61
N GLY A 209 3.23 -38.87 -25.42
CA GLY A 209 4.07 -38.30 -26.48
C GLY A 209 3.73 -36.86 -26.86
N GLY A 210 2.85 -36.19 -26.12
CA GLY A 210 2.52 -34.76 -26.29
C GLY A 210 3.47 -33.84 -25.50
N SER A 211 3.44 -32.55 -25.81
CA SER A 211 4.22 -31.53 -25.09
C SER A 211 3.34 -30.66 -24.21
N VAL A 212 3.94 -30.07 -23.18
CA VAL A 212 3.25 -29.24 -22.18
C VAL A 212 3.68 -27.79 -22.33
N LEU A 213 2.72 -26.88 -22.43
CA LEU A 213 2.93 -25.45 -22.50
C LEU A 213 2.39 -24.76 -21.25
N VAL A 214 3.26 -24.03 -20.56
CA VAL A 214 2.96 -23.31 -19.31
C VAL A 214 3.28 -21.82 -19.48
N PRO A 215 2.33 -21.00 -19.98
CA PRO A 215 2.47 -19.57 -20.13
C PRO A 215 2.07 -18.83 -18.83
N ILE A 216 2.71 -19.14 -17.71
CA ILE A 216 2.45 -18.52 -16.41
C ILE A 216 3.58 -17.53 -16.10
N GLY A 217 3.21 -16.27 -15.79
CA GLY A 217 4.15 -15.17 -15.53
C GLY A 217 4.55 -15.00 -14.05
N ARG A 218 3.92 -15.75 -13.14
CA ARG A 218 4.17 -15.68 -11.70
C ARG A 218 5.34 -16.55 -11.28
N LEU A 219 6.44 -15.91 -10.87
CA LEU A 219 7.71 -16.60 -10.59
C LEU A 219 7.55 -17.61 -9.45
N GLY A 220 6.87 -17.26 -8.36
CA GLY A 220 6.63 -18.16 -7.23
C GLY A 220 5.90 -19.44 -7.64
N ILE A 221 4.90 -19.33 -8.54
CA ILE A 221 4.17 -20.50 -9.07
C ILE A 221 5.05 -21.33 -10.01
N VAL A 222 5.82 -20.69 -10.88
CA VAL A 222 6.76 -21.38 -11.79
C VAL A 222 7.79 -22.19 -11.00
N LEU A 223 8.37 -21.63 -9.93
CA LEU A 223 9.35 -22.31 -9.09
C LEU A 223 8.75 -23.53 -8.39
N GLN A 224 7.54 -23.40 -7.82
CA GLN A 224 6.84 -24.51 -7.17
C GLN A 224 6.43 -25.59 -8.17
N LEU A 225 5.97 -25.22 -9.36
CA LEU A 225 5.60 -26.18 -10.39
C LEU A 225 6.83 -26.93 -10.93
N LEU A 226 7.98 -26.26 -11.08
CA LEU A 226 9.25 -26.93 -11.44
C LEU A 226 9.67 -27.96 -10.39
N GLU A 227 9.43 -27.69 -9.11
CA GLU A 227 9.67 -28.65 -8.02
C GLU A 227 8.77 -29.87 -8.13
N GLN A 228 7.45 -29.66 -8.25
CA GLN A 228 6.49 -30.75 -8.39
C GLN A 228 6.75 -31.59 -9.65
N LEU A 229 7.01 -30.95 -10.79
CA LEU A 229 7.36 -31.63 -12.03
C LEU A 229 8.66 -32.43 -11.90
N SER A 230 9.67 -31.88 -11.21
CA SER A 230 10.92 -32.61 -10.97
C SER A 230 10.67 -33.91 -10.23
N LEU A 231 9.83 -33.87 -9.19
CA LEU A 231 9.45 -35.05 -8.41
C LEU A 231 8.63 -36.05 -9.24
N SER A 232 7.57 -35.60 -9.90
CA SER A 232 6.68 -36.47 -10.68
C SER A 232 7.38 -37.11 -11.89
N LEU A 233 8.23 -36.36 -12.60
CA LEU A 233 9.02 -36.93 -13.70
C LEU A 233 10.04 -37.96 -13.20
N LYS A 234 10.65 -37.73 -12.03
CA LYS A 234 11.55 -38.71 -11.40
C LYS A 234 10.80 -39.98 -11.00
N SER A 235 9.59 -39.86 -10.42
CA SER A 235 8.78 -41.03 -10.03
C SER A 235 8.32 -41.87 -11.23
N SER A 236 7.98 -41.22 -12.35
CA SER A 236 7.60 -41.90 -13.60
C SER A 236 8.80 -42.31 -14.47
N ASN A 237 10.03 -42.08 -14.00
CA ASN A 237 11.28 -42.37 -14.71
C ASN A 237 11.36 -41.74 -16.12
N LEU A 238 10.79 -40.54 -16.28
CA LEU A 238 10.76 -39.78 -17.53
C LEU A 238 11.91 -38.77 -17.58
N LYS A 239 12.66 -38.78 -18.70
CA LYS A 239 13.82 -37.90 -18.94
C LYS A 239 13.50 -36.85 -20.00
N VAL A 240 12.44 -36.10 -19.76
CA VAL A 240 11.91 -35.12 -20.72
C VAL A 240 12.57 -33.75 -20.47
N PRO A 241 12.99 -33.03 -21.53
CA PRO A 241 13.60 -31.71 -21.38
C PRO A 241 12.56 -30.66 -20.98
N ILE A 242 12.98 -29.74 -20.13
CA ILE A 242 12.22 -28.57 -19.70
C ILE A 242 12.90 -27.33 -20.27
N TYR A 243 12.16 -26.50 -20.99
CA TYR A 243 12.66 -25.26 -21.57
C TYR A 243 11.98 -24.05 -20.91
N VAL A 244 12.76 -23.01 -20.61
CA VAL A 244 12.25 -21.71 -20.18
C VAL A 244 12.62 -20.70 -21.25
N ILE A 245 11.63 -20.20 -21.98
CA ILE A 245 11.82 -19.27 -23.08
C ILE A 245 11.39 -17.87 -22.65
N SER A 246 12.35 -17.03 -22.26
CA SER A 246 12.15 -15.63 -21.85
C SER A 246 13.47 -14.88 -22.04
N THR A 247 13.40 -13.62 -22.45
CA THR A 247 14.57 -12.75 -22.62
C THR A 247 15.36 -12.55 -21.32
N VAL A 248 14.69 -12.72 -20.18
CA VAL A 248 15.25 -12.57 -18.83
C VAL A 248 15.31 -13.90 -18.07
N ALA A 249 15.15 -15.05 -18.74
CA ALA A 249 15.07 -16.36 -18.08
C ALA A 249 16.28 -16.66 -17.17
N GLU A 250 17.50 -16.44 -17.67
CA GLU A 250 18.72 -16.68 -16.90
C GLU A 250 18.84 -15.76 -15.68
N GLU A 251 18.54 -14.48 -15.87
CA GLU A 251 18.55 -13.47 -14.81
C GLU A 251 17.53 -13.79 -13.73
N LEU A 252 16.30 -14.16 -14.11
CA LEU A 252 15.24 -14.56 -13.18
C LEU A 252 15.66 -15.77 -12.34
N MET A 253 16.25 -16.79 -12.97
CA MET A 253 16.71 -17.99 -12.26
C MET A 253 17.89 -17.69 -11.32
N ALA A 254 18.79 -16.80 -11.71
CA ALA A 254 19.89 -16.36 -10.86
C ALA A 254 19.39 -15.54 -9.66
N PHE A 255 18.41 -14.67 -9.86
CA PHE A 255 17.89 -13.74 -8.85
C PHE A 255 17.36 -14.46 -7.60
N THR A 256 16.73 -15.62 -7.78
CA THR A 256 16.22 -16.45 -6.69
C THR A 256 17.30 -16.91 -5.70
N ASN A 257 18.57 -16.95 -6.12
CA ASN A 257 19.70 -17.31 -5.26
C ASN A 257 20.42 -16.09 -4.65
N ILE A 258 20.14 -14.88 -5.14
CA ILE A 258 20.85 -13.66 -4.74
C ILE A 258 20.23 -13.03 -3.49
N ILE A 259 18.91 -13.16 -3.30
CA ILE A 259 18.18 -12.48 -2.22
C ILE A 259 17.41 -13.49 -1.35
N PRO A 260 18.12 -14.41 -0.65
CA PRO A 260 17.48 -15.40 0.21
C PRO A 260 16.72 -14.77 1.39
N GLU A 261 17.08 -13.55 1.81
CA GLU A 261 16.43 -12.84 2.90
C GLU A 261 14.97 -12.48 2.61
N TRP A 262 14.52 -12.54 1.35
CA TRP A 262 13.14 -12.28 0.95
C TRP A 262 12.32 -13.56 0.72
N LEU A 263 12.91 -14.73 0.97
CA LEU A 263 12.24 -16.02 0.85
C LEU A 263 11.57 -16.43 2.16
N CYS A 264 10.69 -17.44 2.11
CA CYS A 264 10.06 -17.99 3.31
C CYS A 264 11.10 -18.68 4.22
N LYS A 265 10.76 -18.86 5.51
CA LYS A 265 11.67 -19.44 6.51
C LYS A 265 12.23 -20.80 6.10
N LEU A 266 11.38 -21.67 5.54
CA LEU A 266 11.78 -22.99 5.06
C LEU A 266 12.91 -22.90 4.00
N ARG A 267 12.84 -21.93 3.09
CA ARG A 267 13.87 -21.71 2.07
C ARG A 267 15.15 -21.13 2.68
N GLN A 268 15.03 -20.21 3.64
CA GLN A 268 16.17 -19.68 4.37
C GLN A 268 16.92 -20.79 5.13
N GLU A 269 16.20 -21.74 5.74
CA GLU A 269 16.78 -22.91 6.42
C GLU A 269 17.54 -23.84 5.47
N LYS A 270 17.03 -24.04 4.24
CA LYS A 270 17.77 -24.77 3.19
C LYS A 270 19.10 -24.08 2.87
N LEU A 271 19.13 -22.75 2.79
CA LEU A 271 20.39 -22.03 2.58
C LEU A 271 21.40 -22.31 3.70
N TYR A 272 20.98 -22.22 4.97
CA TYR A 272 21.84 -22.51 6.11
C TYR A 272 22.34 -23.96 6.12
N SER A 273 21.55 -24.87 5.54
CA SER A 273 21.89 -26.29 5.41
C SER A 273 22.76 -26.60 4.18
N GLY A 274 23.07 -25.59 3.34
CA GLY A 274 23.83 -25.78 2.10
C GLY A 274 23.04 -26.50 1.00
N GLU A 275 21.73 -26.59 1.13
CA GLU A 275 20.83 -27.21 0.15
C GLU A 275 20.40 -26.19 -0.91
N PRO A 276 20.10 -26.63 -2.15
CA PRO A 276 19.55 -25.74 -3.17
C PRO A 276 18.19 -25.20 -2.73
N LEU A 277 18.04 -23.88 -2.84
CA LEU A 277 16.81 -23.16 -2.46
C LEU A 277 15.59 -23.66 -3.24
N PHE A 278 15.79 -23.96 -4.52
CA PHE A 278 14.76 -24.37 -5.46
C PHE A 278 15.27 -25.47 -6.40
N ALA A 279 14.37 -26.33 -6.91
CA ALA A 279 14.77 -27.47 -7.74
C ALA A 279 15.38 -27.09 -9.10
N HIS A 280 15.17 -25.87 -9.61
CA HIS A 280 15.73 -25.45 -10.89
C HIS A 280 17.27 -25.49 -10.90
N VAL A 281 17.91 -25.30 -9.73
CA VAL A 281 19.36 -25.40 -9.57
C VAL A 281 19.85 -26.80 -9.93
N GLU A 282 19.19 -27.84 -9.40
CA GLU A 282 19.54 -29.23 -9.68
C GLU A 282 19.17 -29.62 -11.11
N LEU A 283 18.00 -29.22 -11.59
CA LEU A 283 17.56 -29.51 -12.96
C LEU A 283 18.50 -28.90 -14.00
N THR A 284 19.04 -27.70 -13.73
CA THR A 284 20.04 -27.05 -14.60
C THR A 284 21.37 -27.83 -14.55
N ARG A 285 21.83 -28.22 -13.37
CA ARG A 285 23.05 -29.03 -13.18
C ARG A 285 22.94 -30.40 -13.89
N GLU A 286 21.78 -31.02 -13.86
CA GLU A 286 21.46 -32.28 -14.54
C GLU A 286 21.26 -32.11 -16.07
N LYS A 287 21.34 -30.88 -16.61
CA LYS A 287 21.03 -30.56 -18.01
C LYS A 287 19.62 -31.01 -18.44
N ARG A 288 18.65 -30.87 -17.54
CA ARG A 288 17.22 -31.13 -17.79
C ARG A 288 16.42 -29.86 -17.99
N LEU A 289 16.82 -28.77 -17.32
CA LEU A 289 16.26 -27.44 -17.51
C LEU A 289 17.20 -26.60 -18.37
N HIS A 290 16.66 -25.98 -19.41
CA HIS A 290 17.39 -25.12 -20.33
C HIS A 290 16.69 -23.78 -20.51
N THR A 291 17.44 -22.69 -20.43
CA THR A 291 16.95 -21.32 -20.59
C THR A 291 17.33 -20.77 -21.95
N PHE A 292 16.42 -20.07 -22.62
CA PHE A 292 16.68 -19.42 -23.90
C PHE A 292 15.93 -18.09 -24.02
N PRO A 293 16.51 -17.09 -24.71
CA PRO A 293 15.87 -15.79 -24.84
C PRO A 293 14.67 -15.78 -25.79
N ALA A 294 14.64 -16.67 -26.79
CA ALA A 294 13.61 -16.69 -27.81
C ALA A 294 13.42 -18.09 -28.44
N VAL A 295 12.27 -18.31 -29.08
CA VAL A 295 11.95 -19.57 -29.80
C VAL A 295 12.88 -19.79 -31.00
N HIS A 296 13.35 -18.70 -31.62
CA HIS A 296 14.22 -18.75 -32.79
C HIS A 296 15.73 -18.76 -32.43
N SER A 297 16.08 -18.92 -31.15
CA SER A 297 17.47 -19.03 -30.73
C SER A 297 18.16 -20.22 -31.38
N LEU A 298 19.31 -19.98 -32.03
CA LEU A 298 20.06 -21.02 -32.76
C LEU A 298 20.44 -22.21 -31.86
N GLU A 299 20.75 -21.93 -30.59
CA GLU A 299 21.11 -22.95 -29.61
C GLU A 299 19.91 -23.84 -29.23
N LEU A 300 18.73 -23.23 -29.03
CA LEU A 300 17.48 -23.95 -28.81
C LEU A 300 17.18 -24.87 -29.99
N LEU A 301 17.27 -24.36 -31.22
CA LEU A 301 16.99 -25.14 -32.44
C LEU A 301 17.90 -26.36 -32.61
N LYS A 302 19.12 -26.34 -32.06
CA LYS A 302 20.05 -27.48 -32.11
C LYS A 302 19.70 -28.60 -31.14
N ILE A 303 19.06 -28.26 -30.02
CA ILE A 303 18.77 -29.21 -28.93
C ILE A 303 17.27 -29.52 -28.78
N TRP A 304 16.41 -28.83 -29.54
CA TRP A 304 14.97 -28.98 -29.47
C TRP A 304 14.56 -30.45 -29.64
N GLN A 305 13.79 -30.94 -28.68
CA GLN A 305 13.32 -32.32 -28.63
C GLN A 305 11.90 -32.33 -28.09
N GLU A 306 11.04 -33.16 -28.68
CA GLU A 306 9.68 -33.43 -28.23
C GLU A 306 9.51 -34.93 -27.90
N PRO A 307 8.69 -35.31 -26.91
CA PRO A 307 7.88 -34.43 -26.04
C PRO A 307 8.75 -33.57 -25.11
N CYS A 308 8.24 -32.40 -24.71
CA CYS A 308 8.92 -31.46 -23.81
C CYS A 308 7.95 -30.66 -22.97
N ILE A 309 8.47 -29.97 -21.95
CA ILE A 309 7.72 -29.02 -21.14
C ILE A 309 8.31 -27.62 -21.37
N VAL A 310 7.49 -26.64 -21.70
CA VAL A 310 7.94 -25.27 -21.96
C VAL A 310 7.23 -24.26 -21.07
N PHE A 311 8.04 -23.50 -20.32
CA PHE A 311 7.62 -22.31 -19.60
C PHE A 311 7.94 -21.07 -20.43
N CYS A 312 7.01 -20.13 -20.54
CA CYS A 312 7.25 -18.88 -21.25
C CYS A 312 6.38 -17.74 -20.72
N PRO A 313 6.80 -16.47 -20.86
CA PRO A 313 6.04 -15.33 -20.38
C PRO A 313 4.85 -15.07 -21.31
N HIS A 314 3.83 -14.45 -20.74
CA HIS A 314 2.59 -14.16 -21.42
C HIS A 314 1.82 -13.04 -20.72
N TRP A 315 1.06 -12.27 -21.50
CA TRP A 315 0.06 -11.31 -21.00
C TRP A 315 -1.36 -11.58 -21.54
N SER A 316 -1.51 -12.05 -22.79
CA SER A 316 -2.81 -12.13 -23.47
C SER A 316 -3.02 -13.30 -24.45
N LEU A 317 -2.00 -14.13 -24.70
CA LEU A 317 -1.95 -15.29 -25.62
C LEU A 317 -1.95 -14.79 -27.06
N ARG A 318 -1.50 -13.54 -27.25
CA ARG A 318 -1.47 -12.85 -28.54
C ARG A 318 -0.08 -12.46 -28.99
N LEU A 319 0.89 -12.46 -28.08
CA LEU A 319 2.24 -11.99 -28.33
C LEU A 319 3.25 -12.96 -27.75
N GLY A 320 4.41 -13.05 -28.41
CA GLY A 320 5.57 -13.76 -27.91
C GLY A 320 5.61 -15.28 -28.15
N PRO A 321 6.49 -16.00 -27.42
CA PRO A 321 6.80 -17.41 -27.66
C PRO A 321 5.56 -18.31 -27.60
N VAL A 322 4.62 -17.99 -26.71
CA VAL A 322 3.39 -18.75 -26.49
C VAL A 322 2.55 -18.91 -27.77
N VAL A 323 2.51 -17.89 -28.65
CA VAL A 323 1.70 -17.95 -29.88
C VAL A 323 2.27 -18.97 -30.86
N HIS A 324 3.60 -18.99 -30.99
CA HIS A 324 4.30 -19.91 -31.88
C HIS A 324 4.15 -21.36 -31.39
N LEU A 325 4.28 -21.58 -30.09
CA LEU A 325 4.13 -22.89 -29.46
C LEU A 325 2.68 -23.39 -29.49
N LEU A 326 1.71 -22.52 -29.25
CA LEU A 326 0.28 -22.86 -29.42
C LEU A 326 -0.04 -23.25 -30.85
N ARG A 327 0.45 -22.50 -31.85
CA ARG A 327 0.23 -22.88 -33.28
C ARG A 327 0.85 -24.23 -33.62
N ARG A 328 1.95 -24.61 -32.96
CA ARG A 328 2.62 -25.89 -33.16
C ARG A 328 1.82 -27.05 -32.57
N TRP A 329 1.28 -26.87 -31.36
CA TRP A 329 0.66 -27.97 -30.59
C TRP A 329 -0.86 -27.95 -30.56
N CYS A 330 -1.55 -26.92 -31.06
CA CYS A 330 -3.00 -26.81 -30.94
C CYS A 330 -3.79 -27.98 -31.56
N ARG A 331 -3.21 -28.70 -32.52
CA ARG A 331 -3.82 -29.87 -33.19
C ARG A 331 -3.41 -31.21 -32.59
N ASP A 332 -2.51 -31.22 -31.60
CA ASP A 332 -2.09 -32.43 -30.92
C ASP A 332 -2.96 -32.69 -29.70
N GLN A 333 -3.72 -33.78 -29.73
CA GLN A 333 -4.61 -34.20 -28.65
C GLN A 333 -3.89 -34.67 -27.38
N ASN A 334 -2.61 -35.02 -27.49
CA ASN A 334 -1.79 -35.47 -26.38
C ASN A 334 -1.12 -34.30 -25.65
N SER A 335 -1.00 -33.14 -26.30
CA SER A 335 -0.40 -31.95 -25.73
C SER A 335 -1.33 -31.22 -24.74
N LEU A 336 -0.73 -30.53 -23.77
CA LEU A 336 -1.41 -29.84 -22.67
C LEU A 336 -1.03 -28.37 -22.60
N LEU A 337 -2.03 -27.49 -22.52
CA LEU A 337 -1.89 -26.08 -22.19
C LEU A 337 -2.32 -25.86 -20.75
N VAL A 338 -1.44 -25.36 -19.89
CA VAL A 338 -1.79 -24.96 -18.52
C VAL A 338 -2.04 -23.45 -18.54
N MET A 339 -3.20 -22.98 -18.06
CA MET A 339 -3.56 -21.56 -18.03
C MET A 339 -3.90 -21.13 -16.61
N GLU A 340 -3.46 -19.94 -16.23
CA GLU A 340 -3.92 -19.31 -15.00
C GLU A 340 -5.31 -18.68 -15.18
N GLU A 341 -6.18 -18.81 -14.18
CA GLU A 341 -7.46 -18.12 -14.11
C GLU A 341 -7.26 -16.60 -14.10
N GLY A 342 -8.06 -15.86 -14.85
CA GLY A 342 -7.80 -14.44 -15.12
C GLY A 342 -7.46 -14.14 -16.58
N VAL A 343 -7.59 -15.11 -17.48
CA VAL A 343 -7.67 -14.84 -18.93
C VAL A 343 -8.95 -15.49 -19.43
N ASP A 344 -9.75 -14.76 -20.22
CA ASP A 344 -10.92 -15.31 -20.92
C ASP A 344 -10.43 -16.39 -21.90
N ALA A 345 -10.47 -17.65 -21.48
CA ALA A 345 -9.92 -18.75 -22.26
C ALA A 345 -10.66 -18.93 -23.59
N GLU A 346 -11.97 -18.67 -23.62
CA GLU A 346 -12.77 -18.78 -24.84
C GLU A 346 -12.29 -17.77 -25.89
N LEU A 347 -12.16 -16.51 -25.49
CA LEU A 347 -11.63 -15.47 -26.35
C LEU A 347 -10.16 -15.72 -26.68
N ALA A 348 -9.34 -16.01 -25.68
CA ALA A 348 -7.90 -16.17 -25.82
C ALA A 348 -7.55 -17.35 -26.72
N LEU A 349 -8.35 -18.40 -26.77
CA LEU A 349 -8.10 -19.56 -27.64
C LEU A 349 -8.79 -19.46 -29.02
N LEU A 350 -9.67 -18.48 -29.24
CA LEU A 350 -10.38 -18.28 -30.51
C LEU A 350 -9.48 -18.35 -31.76
N PRO A 351 -8.30 -17.69 -31.81
CA PRO A 351 -7.44 -17.72 -33.00
C PRO A 351 -6.81 -19.10 -33.30
N PHE A 352 -6.87 -20.03 -32.35
CA PHE A 352 -6.26 -21.35 -32.45
C PHE A 352 -7.31 -22.46 -32.68
N LYS A 353 -8.60 -22.12 -32.77
CA LYS A 353 -9.67 -23.07 -33.11
C LYS A 353 -9.60 -23.48 -34.60
N PRO A 354 -9.90 -24.75 -34.96
CA PRO A 354 -10.21 -25.86 -34.06
C PRO A 354 -8.95 -26.35 -33.33
N MET A 355 -9.09 -26.63 -32.03
CA MET A 355 -8.02 -27.06 -31.14
C MET A 355 -8.35 -28.45 -30.57
N ALA A 356 -7.41 -29.39 -30.72
CA ALA A 356 -7.45 -30.71 -30.10
C ALA A 356 -6.61 -30.79 -28.82
N MET A 357 -5.64 -29.88 -28.67
CA MET A 357 -4.84 -29.72 -27.46
C MET A 357 -5.73 -29.52 -26.23
N LYS A 358 -5.40 -30.21 -25.14
CA LYS A 358 -6.12 -30.07 -23.87
C LYS A 358 -5.74 -28.74 -23.22
N ALA A 359 -6.70 -27.99 -22.70
CA ALA A 359 -6.46 -26.79 -21.93
C ALA A 359 -6.93 -27.01 -20.48
N LEU A 360 -6.03 -26.84 -19.52
CA LEU A 360 -6.28 -26.91 -18.10
C LEU A 360 -6.19 -25.50 -17.52
N GLN A 361 -7.28 -25.02 -16.91
CA GLN A 361 -7.32 -23.71 -16.26
C GLN A 361 -7.22 -23.88 -14.75
N CYS A 362 -6.36 -23.08 -14.10
CA CYS A 362 -6.02 -23.23 -12.69
C CYS A 362 -6.10 -21.90 -11.95
N SER A 363 -6.66 -21.94 -10.73
CA SER A 363 -6.79 -20.78 -9.85
C SER A 363 -5.80 -20.87 -8.70
N PHE A 364 -4.77 -20.04 -8.78
CA PHE A 364 -3.72 -19.96 -7.75
C PHE A 364 -4.02 -18.83 -6.77
N LEU A 365 -3.51 -18.92 -5.55
CA LEU A 365 -3.67 -17.88 -4.53
C LEU A 365 -3.12 -16.54 -5.05
N SER A 366 -3.95 -15.49 -5.03
CA SER A 366 -3.64 -14.19 -5.62
C SER A 366 -4.00 -13.00 -4.72
N GLY A 367 -4.40 -13.28 -3.48
CA GLY A 367 -4.71 -12.27 -2.48
C GLY A 367 -5.49 -12.85 -1.28
N ILE A 368 -6.01 -11.94 -0.46
CA ILE A 368 -6.71 -12.23 0.80
C ILE A 368 -8.14 -12.69 0.50
N LYS A 369 -8.45 -13.96 0.81
CA LYS A 369 -9.83 -14.48 0.77
C LYS A 369 -10.74 -13.63 1.66
N LEU A 370 -11.98 -13.38 1.22
CA LEU A 370 -12.95 -12.51 1.90
C LEU A 370 -13.13 -12.84 3.39
N GLN A 371 -13.11 -14.14 3.73
CA GLN A 371 -13.23 -14.65 5.09
C GLN A 371 -12.11 -14.17 6.04
N LYS A 372 -10.92 -13.86 5.51
CA LYS A 372 -9.75 -13.38 6.29
C LYS A 372 -9.68 -11.85 6.39
N VAL A 373 -10.47 -11.11 5.60
CA VAL A 373 -10.47 -9.63 5.61
C VAL A 373 -10.98 -9.10 6.95
N GLN A 374 -12.12 -9.60 7.44
CA GLN A 374 -12.68 -9.13 8.70
C GLN A 374 -11.79 -9.47 9.92
N PRO A 375 -11.24 -10.70 10.07
CA PRO A 375 -10.21 -11.00 11.06
C PRO A 375 -9.00 -10.06 11.00
N LEU A 376 -8.49 -9.77 9.80
CA LEU A 376 -7.36 -8.85 9.62
C LEU A 376 -7.70 -7.43 10.11
N LEU A 377 -8.85 -6.88 9.72
CA LEU A 377 -9.27 -5.55 10.15
C LEU A 377 -9.52 -5.48 11.67
N LYS A 378 -9.97 -6.56 12.30
CA LYS A 378 -10.09 -6.66 13.77
C LYS A 378 -8.74 -6.60 14.48
N ILE A 379 -7.69 -7.14 13.89
CA ILE A 379 -6.31 -7.08 14.42
C ILE A 379 -5.69 -5.70 14.19
N LEU A 380 -5.93 -5.09 13.03
CA LEU A 380 -5.35 -3.80 12.67
C LEU A 380 -6.02 -2.62 13.37
N GLN A 381 -7.33 -2.73 13.66
CA GLN A 381 -8.16 -1.70 14.29
C GLN A 381 -7.99 -0.27 13.71
N PRO A 382 -8.05 -0.08 12.38
CA PRO A 382 -7.91 1.26 11.82
C PRO A 382 -9.13 2.13 12.09
N ASP A 383 -8.96 3.45 12.17
CA ASP A 383 -10.07 4.39 12.31
C ASP A 383 -10.93 4.43 11.03
N PHE A 384 -10.28 4.26 9.87
CA PHE A 384 -10.95 4.21 8.59
C PHE A 384 -10.28 3.25 7.61
N VAL A 385 -11.09 2.69 6.71
CA VAL A 385 -10.65 1.81 5.63
C VAL A 385 -11.12 2.40 4.32
N VAL A 386 -10.17 2.73 3.44
CA VAL A 386 -10.42 3.10 2.06
C VAL A 386 -10.30 1.85 1.21
N VAL A 387 -11.39 1.45 0.59
CA VAL A 387 -11.36 0.33 -0.35
C VAL A 387 -11.23 0.91 -1.75
N ILE A 388 -10.13 0.57 -2.41
CA ILE A 388 -9.94 0.85 -3.83
C ILE A 388 -10.42 -0.38 -4.57
N THR A 389 -11.58 -0.24 -5.19
CA THR A 389 -12.15 -1.29 -6.00
C THR A 389 -12.25 -0.84 -7.43
N PHE A 390 -11.59 -1.59 -8.30
CA PHE A 390 -11.86 -1.52 -9.72
C PHE A 390 -13.28 -2.02 -9.94
N ASP A 391 -14.23 -1.10 -10.03
CA ASP A 391 -15.55 -1.44 -10.46
C ASP A 391 -15.50 -1.87 -11.92
N LEU A 392 -15.58 -3.19 -12.12
CA LEU A 392 -15.91 -3.78 -13.40
C LEU A 392 -17.39 -4.23 -13.39
N THR A 393 -18.22 -3.85 -12.41
CA THR A 393 -19.60 -4.35 -12.26
C THR A 393 -20.56 -3.82 -13.32
N ASN A 394 -20.18 -2.81 -14.11
CA ASN A 394 -20.90 -2.53 -15.36
C ASN A 394 -20.55 -3.50 -16.52
N LEU A 395 -19.75 -4.55 -16.30
CA LEU A 395 -19.58 -5.70 -17.20
C LEU A 395 -20.51 -6.90 -16.88
N HIS A 396 -21.60 -6.75 -16.11
CA HIS A 396 -22.60 -7.83 -15.97
C HIS A 396 -23.30 -8.23 -17.30
N SER A 397 -22.97 -7.57 -18.42
CA SER A 397 -23.36 -7.97 -19.78
C SER A 397 -22.21 -8.52 -20.64
N TYR A 398 -20.99 -8.73 -20.10
CA TYR A 398 -19.84 -9.16 -20.90
C TYR A 398 -18.98 -10.25 -20.24
N PRO A 399 -18.51 -11.25 -21.00
CA PRO A 399 -17.48 -12.16 -20.52
C PRO A 399 -16.13 -11.41 -20.35
N PRO A 400 -15.32 -11.73 -19.32
CA PRO A 400 -14.32 -10.82 -18.76
C PRO A 400 -12.96 -10.87 -19.47
N SER A 401 -12.53 -9.83 -20.20
CA SER A 401 -11.12 -9.74 -20.64
C SER A 401 -10.22 -9.23 -19.51
N ASN A 402 -9.72 -10.16 -18.71
CA ASN A 402 -8.90 -9.93 -17.52
C ASN A 402 -7.39 -9.67 -17.81
N ALA A 403 -6.98 -9.45 -19.06
CA ALA A 403 -5.58 -9.10 -19.39
C ALA A 403 -5.16 -7.73 -18.82
N TYR A 404 -6.11 -6.80 -18.64
CA TYR A 404 -5.88 -5.51 -17.98
C TYR A 404 -5.64 -5.65 -16.48
N THR A 405 -6.27 -6.63 -15.84
CA THR A 405 -6.19 -6.88 -14.39
C THR A 405 -4.80 -7.35 -13.99
N ASN A 406 -4.14 -8.16 -14.82
CA ASN A 406 -2.80 -8.67 -14.53
C ASN A 406 -1.73 -7.58 -14.69
N ILE A 407 -1.82 -6.71 -15.71
CA ILE A 407 -0.88 -5.59 -15.87
C ILE A 407 -1.07 -4.57 -14.77
N ILE A 408 -2.31 -4.22 -14.42
CA ILE A 408 -2.61 -3.23 -13.39
C ILE A 408 -2.29 -3.79 -11.99
N SER A 409 -2.70 -5.00 -11.65
CA SER A 409 -2.35 -5.64 -10.36
C SER A 409 -0.84 -5.85 -10.21
N PHE A 410 -0.14 -6.24 -11.28
CA PHE A 410 1.32 -6.36 -11.28
C PHE A 410 2.04 -4.99 -11.21
N CYS A 411 1.57 -3.98 -11.95
CA CYS A 411 2.10 -2.61 -11.87
C CYS A 411 1.83 -1.95 -10.50
N ILE A 412 0.69 -2.27 -9.87
CA ILE A 412 0.35 -1.87 -8.50
C ILE A 412 1.27 -2.57 -7.49
N SER A 413 1.57 -3.86 -7.69
CA SER A 413 2.56 -4.60 -6.89
C SER A 413 3.98 -4.04 -7.06
N CYS A 414 4.30 -3.50 -8.25
CA CYS A 414 5.60 -2.91 -8.60
C CYS A 414 5.68 -1.37 -8.42
N CYS A 415 4.78 -0.74 -7.66
CA CYS A 415 4.82 0.70 -7.34
C CYS A 415 4.69 1.68 -8.52
N PHE A 416 3.92 1.35 -9.57
CA PHE A 416 3.50 2.30 -10.60
C PHE A 416 2.07 2.80 -10.33
N PHE A 417 1.95 4.05 -9.85
CA PHE A 417 0.66 4.66 -9.50
C PHE A 417 0.01 5.39 -10.68
N VAL A 418 -1.01 4.78 -11.31
CA VAL A 418 -2.08 5.49 -12.04
C VAL A 418 -3.40 4.78 -11.73
N PHE A 419 -4.35 5.47 -11.09
CA PHE A 419 -5.62 4.89 -10.65
C PHE A 419 -6.76 5.26 -11.60
N HIS A 420 -7.43 4.26 -12.20
CA HIS A 420 -8.76 4.38 -12.79
C HIS A 420 -9.73 3.55 -11.95
N CYS A 421 -10.72 4.18 -11.31
CA CYS A 421 -11.57 3.53 -10.30
C CYS A 421 -13.01 4.03 -10.43
N LYS A 422 -13.92 3.21 -10.96
CA LYS A 422 -15.31 3.62 -11.22
C LYS A 422 -16.32 2.96 -10.28
N GLN A 423 -16.18 3.06 -8.94
CA GLN A 423 -17.23 2.79 -7.88
C GLN A 423 -16.90 1.66 -6.88
N PHE A 424 -17.57 1.71 -5.71
CA PHE A 424 -17.39 0.81 -4.56
C PHE A 424 -18.30 -0.44 -4.68
N PRO A 425 -17.86 -1.67 -4.36
CA PRO A 425 -18.68 -2.85 -4.52
C PRO A 425 -19.55 -3.00 -3.28
N GLU A 426 -20.86 -2.94 -3.49
CA GLU A 426 -21.86 -3.09 -2.44
C GLU A 426 -21.71 -4.39 -1.62
N TYR A 427 -21.06 -5.45 -2.15
CA TYR A 427 -20.85 -6.71 -1.42
C TYR A 427 -19.85 -6.59 -0.26
N LEU A 428 -18.76 -5.81 -0.40
CA LEU A 428 -17.83 -5.55 0.71
C LEU A 428 -18.54 -4.73 1.80
N ARG A 429 -19.49 -3.87 1.42
CA ARG A 429 -20.33 -3.15 2.39
C ARG A 429 -21.17 -4.08 3.25
N ARG A 430 -21.77 -5.11 2.64
CA ARG A 430 -22.68 -6.05 3.32
C ARG A 430 -21.96 -7.05 4.22
N HIS A 431 -20.73 -7.43 3.88
CA HIS A 431 -19.94 -8.39 4.66
C HIS A 431 -19.01 -7.72 5.68
N ILE A 432 -18.77 -6.41 5.55
CA ILE A 432 -17.87 -5.65 6.43
C ILE A 432 -18.64 -4.58 7.27
N GLY A 433 -19.96 -4.40 7.07
CA GLY A 433 -20.85 -3.59 7.94
C GLY A 433 -21.49 -4.37 9.11
N PRO A 434 -21.88 -3.74 10.25
CA PRO A 434 -21.45 -4.15 11.60
C PRO A 434 -22.34 -5.19 12.30
N PRO A 435 -21.82 -5.79 13.40
CA PRO A 435 -22.48 -5.45 14.66
C PRO A 435 -21.70 -4.55 15.64
N ASN A 436 -20.35 -4.43 15.63
CA ASN A 436 -19.64 -3.74 16.73
C ASN A 436 -18.27 -3.07 16.44
N SER A 437 -17.80 -2.87 15.20
CA SER A 437 -16.51 -2.20 14.93
C SER A 437 -16.66 -0.70 14.63
N SER A 438 -15.83 0.14 15.27
CA SER A 438 -15.83 1.61 15.17
C SER A 438 -15.24 2.19 13.87
N SER A 439 -14.73 1.35 12.96
CA SER A 439 -14.04 1.78 11.74
C SER A 439 -15.00 2.26 10.65
N SER A 440 -14.68 3.39 10.03
CA SER A 440 -15.47 3.96 8.93
C SER A 440 -14.98 3.48 7.56
N PHE A 441 -15.89 3.01 6.69
CA PHE A 441 -15.55 2.54 5.34
C PHE A 441 -15.79 3.65 4.31
N LEU A 442 -14.76 3.93 3.50
CA LEU A 442 -14.78 4.93 2.45
C LEU A 442 -14.54 4.24 1.11
N GLY A 443 -15.42 4.51 0.13
CA GLY A 443 -15.19 4.13 -1.26
C GLY A 443 -14.42 5.22 -2.00
N TYR A 444 -13.48 4.81 -2.85
CA TYR A 444 -12.78 5.73 -3.76
C TYR A 444 -13.42 5.72 -5.15
N SER A 445 -13.58 6.91 -5.74
CA SER A 445 -13.94 7.09 -7.14
C SER A 445 -12.90 7.96 -7.84
N GLU A 446 -12.71 7.74 -9.14
CA GLU A 446 -11.72 8.43 -9.96
C GLU A 446 -11.85 9.96 -9.85
N ASN A 447 -10.70 10.63 -9.75
CA ASN A 447 -10.60 12.09 -9.56
C ASN A 447 -11.23 12.64 -8.27
N GLN A 448 -11.66 11.77 -7.34
CA GLN A 448 -12.15 12.20 -6.04
C GLN A 448 -10.97 12.42 -5.08
N THR A 449 -10.95 13.57 -4.41
CA THR A 449 -10.04 13.79 -3.27
C THR A 449 -10.76 13.40 -1.99
N LEU A 450 -10.34 12.31 -1.35
CA LEU A 450 -10.84 11.93 -0.03
C LEU A 450 -10.06 12.71 1.04
N ARG A 451 -10.77 13.51 1.86
CA ARG A 451 -10.18 14.14 3.03
C ARG A 451 -10.17 13.15 4.19
N MET A 452 -8.97 12.74 4.59
CA MET A 452 -8.83 11.88 5.76
C MET A 452 -9.11 12.68 7.05
N PRO A 453 -9.84 12.12 8.01
CA PRO A 453 -10.07 12.78 9.30
C PRO A 453 -8.73 13.02 10.00
N ASN A 454 -8.44 14.27 10.36
CA ASN A 454 -7.27 14.59 11.17
C ASN A 454 -7.65 14.48 12.65
N ARG A 455 -7.15 13.48 13.37
CA ARG A 455 -7.43 13.27 14.79
C ARG A 455 -6.28 13.55 15.75
N LYS A 456 -5.05 13.75 15.25
CA LYS A 456 -3.96 14.26 16.10
C LYS A 456 -4.24 15.74 16.40
N GLU A 457 -4.90 16.00 17.52
CA GLU A 457 -5.28 17.35 17.97
C GLU A 457 -4.06 18.25 18.21
N LEU A 458 -2.89 17.67 18.47
CA LEU A 458 -1.61 18.35 18.57
C LEU A 458 -0.51 17.51 17.89
N PRO A 459 0.37 18.11 17.08
CA PRO A 459 1.56 17.41 16.59
C PRO A 459 2.43 16.98 17.77
N GLU A 460 2.85 15.72 17.81
CA GLU A 460 3.86 15.26 18.77
C GLU A 460 5.14 16.08 18.57
N LEU A 461 5.49 16.89 19.58
CA LEU A 461 6.70 17.68 19.61
C LEU A 461 7.75 16.93 20.43
N TYR A 462 8.82 16.48 19.77
CA TYR A 462 9.96 15.82 20.40
C TYR A 462 10.93 16.90 20.87
N ILE A 463 11.15 16.99 22.18
CA ILE A 463 12.07 17.97 22.77
C ILE A 463 13.41 17.27 22.97
N SER A 464 14.50 17.85 22.46
CA SER A 464 15.85 17.35 22.72
C SER A 464 16.13 17.27 24.22
N MET A 465 16.91 16.28 24.66
CA MET A 465 17.20 16.07 26.08
C MET A 465 17.83 17.33 26.72
N ASP A 466 18.69 18.03 25.98
CA ASP A 466 19.34 19.27 26.42
C ASP A 466 18.34 20.39 26.73
N LEU A 467 17.26 20.49 25.97
CA LEU A 467 16.17 21.42 26.26
C LEU A 467 15.22 20.89 27.34
N ALA A 468 14.95 19.60 27.34
CA ALA A 468 14.07 18.97 28.33
C ALA A 468 14.60 19.13 29.77
N THR A 469 15.92 19.17 29.95
CA THR A 469 16.53 19.45 31.28
C THR A 469 16.35 20.89 31.76
N GLN A 470 16.02 21.83 30.86
CA GLN A 470 15.78 23.25 31.19
C GLN A 470 14.31 23.55 31.51
N LEU A 471 13.47 22.51 31.52
CA LEU A 471 12.02 22.62 31.57
C LEU A 471 11.56 22.93 32.99
N SER A 472 11.40 24.22 33.31
CA SER A 472 10.82 24.69 34.57
C SER A 472 9.32 24.95 34.38
N TRP A 473 8.47 24.16 35.05
CA TRP A 473 7.03 24.36 34.99
C TRP A 473 6.49 25.19 36.15
N THR A 474 5.47 26.00 35.86
CA THR A 474 4.62 26.69 36.83
C THR A 474 3.21 26.12 36.74
N LYS A 475 2.66 25.72 37.90
CA LYS A 475 1.28 25.21 38.01
C LYS A 475 0.32 26.38 38.06
N LEU A 476 -0.72 26.36 37.23
CA LEU A 476 -1.78 27.37 37.26
C LEU A 476 -2.89 26.94 38.21
N ASP A 477 -3.34 27.85 39.09
CA ASP A 477 -4.31 27.53 40.14
C ASP A 477 -5.74 27.26 39.63
N HIS A 478 -6.05 27.63 38.37
CA HIS A 478 -7.43 27.61 37.85
C HIS A 478 -7.73 26.62 36.73
N LYS A 479 -6.72 25.93 36.21
CA LYS A 479 -6.87 24.82 35.25
C LYS A 479 -5.76 23.86 35.58
N ASP A 480 -6.04 22.57 35.70
CA ASP A 480 -5.08 21.51 36.04
C ASP A 480 -4.04 21.32 34.90
N THR A 481 -3.30 22.39 34.62
CA THR A 481 -2.50 22.65 33.43
C THR A 481 -1.24 23.34 33.92
N SER A 482 -0.11 22.71 33.65
CA SER A 482 1.20 23.28 33.96
C SER A 482 1.78 23.92 32.71
N ILE A 483 2.38 25.09 32.85
CA ILE A 483 3.03 25.80 31.74
C ILE A 483 4.54 25.79 31.97
N ALA A 484 5.30 25.49 30.92
CA ALA A 484 6.75 25.64 30.91
C ALA A 484 7.16 26.38 29.64
N ARG A 485 8.16 27.26 29.74
CA ARG A 485 8.69 28.01 28.61
C ARG A 485 10.02 27.40 28.16
N LEU A 486 10.08 26.99 26.90
CA LEU A 486 11.28 26.47 26.26
C LEU A 486 11.59 27.30 25.02
N LYS A 487 12.87 27.54 24.77
CA LYS A 487 13.35 28.21 23.57
C LYS A 487 14.26 27.26 22.82
N GLY A 488 13.92 26.99 21.57
CA GLY A 488 14.71 26.15 20.68
C GLY A 488 14.41 26.46 19.22
N GLU A 489 15.16 25.83 18.34
CA GLU A 489 14.90 25.78 16.91
C GLU A 489 13.93 24.63 16.61
N LEU A 490 12.82 24.93 15.94
CA LEU A 490 11.84 23.92 15.53
C LEU A 490 12.24 23.37 14.17
N VAL A 491 12.62 22.10 14.12
CA VAL A 491 13.02 21.37 12.92
C VAL A 491 12.02 20.24 12.67
N MET A 492 11.88 19.85 11.41
CA MET A 492 11.09 18.68 11.03
C MET A 492 12.03 17.66 10.39
N GLU A 493 12.25 16.54 11.06
CA GLU A 493 13.04 15.42 10.55
C GLU A 493 12.27 14.11 10.70
N HIS A 494 12.35 13.23 9.70
CA HIS A 494 11.72 11.91 9.71
C HIS A 494 10.22 11.93 10.01
N GLY A 495 9.50 12.95 9.52
CA GLY A 495 8.06 13.13 9.76
C GLY A 495 7.70 13.51 11.19
N LYS A 496 8.68 13.95 12.00
CA LYS A 496 8.50 14.35 13.40
C LYS A 496 8.92 15.81 13.59
N HIS A 497 8.18 16.51 14.44
CA HIS A 497 8.56 17.86 14.87
C HIS A 497 9.54 17.75 16.04
N LEU A 498 10.74 18.30 15.88
CA LEU A 498 11.83 18.27 16.86
C LEU A 498 12.15 19.70 17.32
N LEU A 499 12.29 19.89 18.62
CA LEU A 499 12.78 21.14 19.22
C LEU A 499 14.23 20.94 19.66
N LEU A 500 15.16 21.62 18.97
CA LEU A 500 16.60 21.55 19.17
C LEU A 500 17.14 22.82 19.83
N PRO A 501 18.30 22.79 20.53
CA PRO A 501 18.92 23.99 21.04
C PRO A 501 19.29 24.93 19.88
N GLY A 502 18.81 26.18 19.91
CA GLY A 502 19.14 27.15 18.87
C GLY A 502 20.57 27.67 19.01
N ASN A 503 21.30 27.83 17.90
CA ASN A 503 22.59 28.52 17.91
C ASN A 503 22.42 29.96 18.42
N GLU A 504 23.03 30.30 19.54
CA GLU A 504 23.04 31.66 20.08
C GLU A 504 23.91 32.58 19.21
N GLN A 505 23.40 33.02 18.06
CA GLN A 505 23.87 34.24 17.43
C GLN A 505 23.19 35.43 18.12
N ALA A 506 23.98 36.11 18.95
CA ALA A 506 23.79 37.44 19.54
C ALA A 506 22.36 37.99 19.53
N ILE A 507 21.65 37.77 20.64
CA ILE A 507 20.35 38.38 20.91
C ILE A 507 20.51 39.90 21.02
N SER A 508 19.67 40.65 20.30
CA SER A 508 19.46 42.08 20.53
C SER A 508 19.19 42.36 22.01
N SER A 509 19.90 43.31 22.60
CA SER A 509 19.93 43.68 24.03
C SER A 509 18.63 44.24 24.63
N ASN A 510 17.46 43.95 24.06
CA ASN A 510 16.18 44.39 24.61
C ASN A 510 15.52 43.23 25.37
N PRO A 511 15.18 43.40 26.66
CA PRO A 511 14.36 42.42 27.37
C PRO A 511 13.04 42.24 26.60
N ARG A 512 12.70 41.00 26.27
CA ARG A 512 11.43 40.68 25.60
C ARG A 512 10.28 41.01 26.56
N PRO A 513 9.16 41.56 26.06
CA PRO A 513 8.04 41.95 26.92
C PRO A 513 7.48 40.73 27.66
N LEU A 514 7.35 40.85 28.98
CA LEU A 514 6.63 39.90 29.84
C LEU A 514 5.16 39.90 29.43
N LEU A 515 4.58 38.72 29.23
CA LEU A 515 3.16 38.60 28.91
C LEU A 515 2.39 38.32 30.20
N HIS A 516 1.60 39.29 30.66
CA HIS A 516 0.73 39.10 31.82
C HIS A 516 -0.63 38.55 31.39
N TRP A 517 -1.15 37.56 32.11
CA TRP A 517 -2.48 36.99 31.84
C TRP A 517 -3.33 36.92 33.11
N GLY A 518 -4.57 37.41 33.00
CA GLY A 518 -5.55 37.48 34.08
C GLY A 518 -6.36 38.77 34.02
N ALA A 519 -7.49 38.82 34.73
CA ALA A 519 -8.23 40.06 34.91
C ALA A 519 -7.59 40.85 36.07
N MET A 520 -7.24 42.11 35.82
CA MET A 520 -6.68 42.98 36.86
C MET A 520 -7.82 43.44 37.78
N ASP A 521 -7.88 42.89 38.99
CA ASP A 521 -8.79 43.37 40.03
C ASP A 521 -8.21 44.61 40.74
N LEU A 522 -8.91 45.73 40.65
CA LEU A 522 -8.44 47.00 41.21
C LEU A 522 -8.41 47.00 42.74
N GLU A 523 -9.29 46.25 43.39
CA GLU A 523 -9.29 46.15 44.85
C GLU A 523 -8.08 45.37 45.34
N SER A 524 -7.76 44.25 44.68
CA SER A 524 -6.53 43.47 44.91
C SER A 524 -5.27 44.27 44.61
N LEU A 525 -5.25 45.05 43.52
CA LEU A 525 -4.13 45.93 43.17
C LEU A 525 -3.92 47.05 44.19
N LEU A 526 -5.01 47.69 44.63
CA LEU A 526 -4.95 48.69 45.68
C LEU A 526 -4.42 48.08 46.99
N ALA A 527 -4.87 46.88 47.37
CA ALA A 527 -4.41 46.19 48.57
C ALA A 527 -2.91 45.83 48.49
N ALA A 528 -2.42 45.39 47.32
CA ALA A 528 -1.00 45.11 47.10
C ALA A 528 -0.15 46.39 47.19
N LEU A 529 -0.58 47.47 46.53
CA LEU A 529 0.10 48.77 46.57
C LEU A 529 0.13 49.36 47.99
N GLN A 530 -0.96 49.23 48.75
CA GLN A 530 -1.01 49.65 50.15
C GLN A 530 -0.03 48.89 51.05
N LYS A 531 0.15 47.58 50.84
CA LYS A 531 1.18 46.78 51.53
C LYS A 531 2.60 47.28 51.23
N MET A 532 2.82 47.85 50.06
CA MET A 532 4.09 48.46 49.64
C MET A 532 4.22 49.94 50.06
N GLY A 533 3.26 50.47 50.84
CA GLY A 533 3.28 51.85 51.34
C GLY A 533 2.78 52.91 50.34
N ILE A 534 2.20 52.50 49.22
CA ILE A 534 1.69 53.38 48.16
C ILE A 534 0.20 53.66 48.41
N LYS A 535 -0.20 54.94 48.42
CA LYS A 535 -1.59 55.33 48.64
C LYS A 535 -2.25 55.72 47.32
N GLY A 536 -3.41 55.15 47.06
CA GLY A 536 -4.25 55.50 45.92
C GLY A 536 -5.74 55.36 46.22
N SER A 537 -6.55 55.83 45.28
CA SER A 537 -8.01 55.75 45.29
C SER A 537 -8.52 55.18 43.97
N VAL A 538 -9.52 54.32 44.04
CA VAL A 538 -10.20 53.75 42.88
C VAL A 538 -11.39 54.64 42.50
N GLU A 539 -11.49 54.99 41.22
CA GLU A 539 -12.65 55.65 40.63
C GLU A 539 -13.26 54.72 39.57
N GLN A 540 -14.51 54.33 39.78
CA GLN A 540 -15.27 53.55 38.80
C GLN A 540 -16.03 54.50 37.89
N GLY A 541 -15.65 54.57 36.61
CA GLY A 541 -16.35 55.37 35.62
C GLY A 541 -17.64 54.71 35.15
N MET A 542 -18.79 55.31 35.44
CA MET A 542 -20.02 55.09 34.66
C MET A 542 -19.92 55.96 33.40
N SER A 543 -19.90 55.36 32.20
CA SER A 543 -20.02 56.14 30.96
C SER A 543 -21.44 56.07 30.42
N ASP A 544 -22.09 57.23 30.33
CA ASP A 544 -23.17 57.45 29.36
C ASP A 544 -22.50 57.56 27.98
N ALA A 545 -22.98 56.76 27.03
CA ALA A 545 -22.51 56.61 25.64
C ALA A 545 -21.26 55.73 25.41
N GLY A 546 -21.50 54.42 25.27
CA GLY A 546 -20.86 53.56 24.26
C GLY A 546 -19.34 53.28 24.33
N SER A 547 -18.60 53.86 25.28
CA SER A 547 -17.19 53.56 25.50
C SER A 547 -17.02 52.59 26.67
N GLU A 548 -16.13 51.60 26.49
CA GLU A 548 -15.82 50.56 27.48
C GLU A 548 -15.63 51.15 28.89
N ILE A 549 -16.23 50.49 29.90
CA ILE A 549 -16.10 50.83 31.31
C ILE A 549 -14.61 50.76 31.68
N ALA A 550 -13.95 51.91 31.76
CA ALA A 550 -12.59 52.03 32.22
C ALA A 550 -12.62 52.36 33.72
N SER A 551 -12.11 51.44 34.53
CA SER A 551 -11.92 51.69 35.96
C SER A 551 -10.52 52.28 36.15
N VAL A 552 -10.43 53.37 36.89
CA VAL A 552 -9.19 54.16 37.01
C VAL A 552 -8.69 54.14 38.46
N LEU A 553 -7.41 53.84 38.65
CA LEU A 553 -6.72 53.99 39.93
C LEU A 553 -5.85 55.24 39.90
N HIS A 554 -6.07 56.15 40.84
CA HIS A 554 -5.23 57.31 41.06
C HIS A 554 -4.27 57.06 42.22
N ILE A 555 -2.96 57.10 41.96
CA ILE A 555 -1.93 57.05 42.99
C ILE A 555 -1.58 58.48 43.41
N ILE A 556 -1.68 58.77 44.70
CA ILE A 556 -1.55 60.11 45.29
C ILE A 556 -0.17 60.29 45.94
N GLU A 557 0.36 59.25 46.59
CA GLU A 557 1.67 59.22 47.26
C GLU A 557 2.40 57.91 46.91
N PRO A 558 3.73 57.89 46.64
CA PRO A 558 4.72 58.97 46.78
C PRO A 558 4.83 59.94 45.59
N SER A 559 4.35 59.56 44.41
CA SER A 559 4.29 60.42 43.22
C SER A 559 3.03 60.12 42.42
N LYS A 560 2.54 61.08 41.62
CA LYS A 560 1.32 60.91 40.83
C LYS A 560 1.51 59.83 39.77
N ALA A 561 0.63 58.82 39.78
CA ALA A 561 0.50 57.85 38.71
C ALA A 561 -0.98 57.51 38.47
N LEU A 562 -1.28 57.10 37.24
CA LEU A 562 -2.62 56.75 36.77
C LEU A 562 -2.58 55.33 36.23
N ILE A 563 -3.48 54.46 36.70
CA ILE A 563 -3.66 53.11 36.14
C ILE A 563 -5.07 53.00 35.60
N GLU A 564 -5.22 52.92 34.28
CA GLU A 564 -6.49 52.69 33.61
C GLU A 564 -6.63 51.20 33.28
N VAL A 565 -7.66 50.55 33.83
CA VAL A 565 -7.97 49.15 33.55
C VAL A 565 -9.22 49.08 32.69
N LYS A 566 -9.08 48.57 31.47
CA LYS A 566 -10.16 48.19 30.56
C LYS A 566 -10.27 46.67 30.48
N ALA A 567 -11.30 46.17 29.80
CA ALA A 567 -11.57 44.73 29.68
C ALA A 567 -10.40 43.90 29.14
N THR A 568 -9.57 44.47 28.25
CA THR A 568 -8.45 43.76 27.61
C THR A 568 -7.10 44.47 27.72
N THR A 569 -7.06 45.67 28.30
CA THR A 569 -5.85 46.49 28.36
C THR A 569 -5.72 47.22 29.69
N THR A 570 -4.53 47.22 30.27
CA THR A 570 -4.19 48.07 31.41
C THR A 570 -3.10 49.04 31.01
N VAL A 571 -3.33 50.34 31.21
CA VAL A 571 -2.38 51.42 30.89
C VAL A 571 -1.90 52.05 32.18
N ILE A 572 -0.58 52.04 32.40
CA ILE A 572 0.07 52.60 33.57
C ILE A 572 0.85 53.84 33.13
N SER A 573 0.47 55.01 33.65
CA SER A 573 1.13 56.28 33.36
C SER A 573 1.76 56.84 34.63
N THR A 574 3.08 56.92 34.65
CA THR A 574 3.86 57.51 35.75
C THR A 574 5.05 58.28 35.20
N SER A 575 5.44 59.36 35.88
CA SER A 575 6.65 60.14 35.57
C SER A 575 7.84 59.75 36.44
N ASP A 576 7.63 58.89 37.45
CA ASP A 576 8.65 58.41 38.38
C ASP A 576 9.01 56.95 38.07
N ALA A 577 10.28 56.72 37.72
CA ALA A 577 10.81 55.41 37.37
C ALA A 577 10.88 54.44 38.57
N SER A 578 11.08 54.97 39.79
CA SER A 578 11.10 54.16 41.01
C SER A 578 9.69 53.66 41.36
N LEU A 579 8.68 54.54 41.21
CA LEU A 579 7.28 54.16 41.35
C LEU A 579 6.85 53.19 40.25
N ALA A 580 7.32 53.36 39.01
CA ALA A 580 7.05 52.42 37.92
C ALA A 580 7.50 50.99 38.25
N SER A 581 8.68 50.85 38.86
CA SER A 581 9.20 49.54 39.28
C SER A 581 8.34 48.90 40.36
N LEU A 582 7.91 49.67 41.36
CA LEU A 582 7.05 49.18 42.45
C LEU A 582 5.65 48.80 41.96
N ILE A 583 5.08 49.59 41.04
CA ILE A 583 3.80 49.24 40.42
C ILE A 583 3.95 47.95 39.59
N SER A 584 5.04 47.80 38.84
CA SER A 584 5.30 46.57 38.08
C SER A 584 5.42 45.36 38.99
N GLU A 585 6.06 45.49 40.15
CA GLU A 585 6.15 44.42 41.15
C GLU A 585 4.78 44.07 41.73
N ALA A 586 3.97 45.08 42.09
CA ALA A 586 2.61 44.86 42.55
C ALA A 586 1.74 44.14 41.50
N VAL A 587 1.84 44.52 40.23
CA VAL A 587 1.16 43.84 39.11
C VAL A 587 1.60 42.38 39.00
N ASN A 588 2.89 42.08 39.16
CA ASN A 588 3.43 40.72 39.11
C ASN A 588 2.94 39.82 40.26
N THR A 589 2.54 40.41 41.39
CA THR A 589 1.96 39.63 42.50
C THR A 589 0.50 39.21 42.25
N ILE A 590 -0.18 39.85 41.30
CA ILE A 590 -1.61 39.67 41.04
C ILE A 590 -1.85 38.94 39.73
N LEU A 591 -1.09 39.29 38.69
CA LEU A 591 -1.18 38.66 37.39
C LEU A 591 -0.05 37.65 37.21
N ASN A 592 -0.41 36.48 36.67
CA ASN A 592 0.57 35.51 36.22
C ASN A 592 1.33 36.08 35.01
N SER A 593 2.65 35.89 34.96
CA SER A 593 3.52 36.39 33.90
C SER A 593 4.23 35.26 33.15
N ILE A 594 4.43 35.42 31.84
CA ILE A 594 5.13 34.47 30.94
C ILE A 594 6.29 35.17 30.23
#